data_AF-A0A940VD51-F1
#
_entry.id   AF-A0A940VD51-F1
#
_cell.length_a   1.000
_cell.length_b   1.000
_cell.length_c   1.000
_cell.angle_alpha   90.00
_cell.angle_beta   90.00
_cell.angle_gamma   90.00
#
_symmetry.space_group_name_H-M   'P 1'
#
loop_
_entity.id
_entity.type
_entity.pdbx_description
1 polymer ?
#
loop_
_entity_poly.entity_id
_entity_poly.type
_entity_poly.pdbx_seq_one_letter_code
_entity_poly.pdbx_strand_id
1 'polypeptide(L)'
;PTMYNLVGCQTRLRRADQTKALRMIPGLERAEFLRYGSVHRNTFLTAPLVLEETLQFRGDPGIFFAGQLTGVEGYLESAATGLLAGLNAVRLSTGAALLRPPRTSMLGGLLHYLTTASPAAFQPINANFGLVPVLPQVVRDRRERNRLLASRAQVDFQAWRQTTDDTR
;
A
#
# COMPACT_ATOMS: atom_id res chain seq x y z
N PRO A 1 -26.96 -8.69 18.01
CA PRO A 1 -26.68 -7.23 17.96
C PRO A 1 -25.97 -6.82 16.67
N THR A 2 -26.53 -5.84 15.96
CA THR A 2 -25.91 -5.27 14.74
C THR A 2 -24.92 -4.19 15.14
N MET A 3 -23.71 -4.25 14.58
CA MET A 3 -22.62 -3.30 14.87
C MET A 3 -22.31 -2.48 13.63
N TYR A 4 -22.12 -1.18 13.81
CA TYR A 4 -21.77 -0.24 12.75
C TYR A 4 -20.46 0.47 13.08
N ASN A 5 -19.63 0.70 12.05
CA ASN A 5 -18.40 1.48 12.17
C ASN A 5 -18.60 2.91 11.66
N LEU A 6 -17.95 3.88 12.31
CA LEU A 6 -17.89 5.25 11.83
C LEU A 6 -16.65 5.45 10.96
N VAL A 7 -16.87 5.62 9.65
CA VAL A 7 -15.79 5.83 8.68
C VAL A 7 -15.14 7.20 8.88
N GLY A 8 -13.81 7.26 8.87
CA GLY A 8 -13.04 8.50 9.01
C GLY A 8 -12.97 9.08 10.43
N CYS A 9 -13.50 8.37 11.44
CA CYS A 9 -13.52 8.84 12.84
C CYS A 9 -12.34 8.32 13.68
N GLN A 10 -11.12 8.25 13.10
CA GLN A 10 -9.92 7.89 13.86
C GLN A 10 -9.54 9.03 14.82
N THR A 11 -9.22 8.73 16.08
CA THR A 11 -9.01 9.78 17.10
C THR A 11 -8.04 9.37 18.22
N ARG A 12 -7.38 10.38 18.79
CA ARG A 12 -6.56 10.28 20.02
C ARG A 12 -7.30 10.82 21.26
N LEU A 13 -8.56 11.25 21.12
CA LEU A 13 -9.34 11.78 22.22
C LEU A 13 -9.55 10.73 23.32
N ARG A 14 -9.69 11.19 24.57
CA ARG A 14 -10.06 10.31 25.69
C ARG A 14 -11.48 9.80 25.48
N ARG A 15 -11.79 8.60 26.00
CA ARG A 15 -13.10 7.94 25.80
C ARG A 15 -14.28 8.86 26.14
N ALA A 16 -14.21 9.58 27.26
CA ALA A 16 -15.26 10.51 27.67
C ALA A 16 -15.51 11.63 26.65
N ASP A 17 -14.45 12.16 26.04
CA ASP A 17 -14.56 13.23 25.04
C ASP A 17 -15.04 12.68 23.69
N GLN A 18 -14.66 11.44 23.35
CA GLN A 18 -15.25 10.73 22.20
C GLN A 18 -16.77 10.56 22.39
N THR A 19 -17.23 10.08 23.55
CA THR A 19 -18.67 9.92 23.83
C THR A 19 -19.42 11.23 23.67
N LYS A 20 -18.87 12.33 24.22
CA LYS A 20 -19.47 13.67 24.10
C LYS A 20 -19.58 14.10 22.64
N ALA A 21 -18.48 14.03 21.90
CA ALA A 21 -18.44 14.45 20.49
C ALA A 21 -19.34 13.58 19.61
N LEU A 22 -19.31 12.25 19.79
CA LEU A 22 -20.11 11.33 18.97
C LEU A 22 -21.61 11.49 19.21
N ARG A 23 -22.05 11.82 20.43
CA ARG A 23 -23.47 12.10 20.73
C ARG A 23 -23.99 13.40 20.14
N MET A 24 -23.11 14.28 19.66
CA MET A 24 -23.52 15.50 18.94
C MET A 24 -23.85 15.22 17.48
N ILE A 25 -23.52 14.04 16.96
CA ILE A 25 -23.84 13.63 15.59
C ILE A 25 -25.32 13.21 15.55
N PRO A 26 -26.16 13.82 14.70
CA PRO A 26 -27.56 13.45 14.57
C PRO A 26 -27.75 11.95 14.32
N GLY A 27 -28.62 11.32 15.11
CA GLY A 27 -28.88 9.87 15.07
C GLY A 27 -27.99 9.02 15.98
N LEU A 28 -26.95 9.60 16.61
CA LEU A 28 -26.07 8.91 17.57
C LEU A 28 -26.26 9.37 19.03
N GLU A 29 -27.27 10.18 19.33
CA GLU A 29 -27.50 10.80 20.64
C GLU A 29 -27.63 9.74 21.75
N ARG A 30 -28.23 8.60 21.41
CA ARG A 30 -28.45 7.44 22.29
C ARG A 30 -27.66 6.20 21.86
N ALA A 31 -26.68 6.34 20.97
CA ALA A 31 -25.89 5.21 20.52
C ALA A 31 -25.09 4.59 21.68
N GLU A 32 -25.00 3.26 21.67
CA GLU A 32 -24.14 2.50 22.57
C GLU A 32 -22.76 2.29 21.92
N PHE A 33 -21.71 2.78 22.57
CA PHE A 33 -20.35 2.69 22.04
C PHE A 33 -19.65 1.44 22.58
N LEU A 34 -19.67 0.37 21.78
CA LEU A 34 -19.02 -0.90 22.10
C LEU A 34 -17.48 -0.82 22.00
N ARG A 35 -16.97 0.02 21.10
CA ARG A 35 -15.53 0.24 20.90
C ARG A 35 -15.23 1.72 20.64
N TYR A 36 -14.25 2.25 21.36
CA TYR A 36 -13.77 3.62 21.18
C TYR A 36 -12.63 3.67 20.15
N GLY A 37 -12.51 4.80 19.46
CA GLY A 37 -11.42 5.05 18.52
C GLY A 37 -10.07 5.15 19.25
N SER A 38 -9.03 4.71 18.57
CA SER A 38 -7.64 4.81 19.00
C SER A 38 -6.74 5.00 17.80
N VAL A 39 -5.59 5.66 18.01
CA VAL A 39 -4.50 5.69 17.04
C VAL A 39 -3.40 4.78 17.57
N HIS A 40 -3.03 3.78 16.77
CA HIS A 40 -1.99 2.83 17.13
C HIS A 40 -0.64 3.27 16.60
N ARG A 41 0.43 2.84 17.28
CA ARG A 41 1.79 2.95 16.76
C ARG A 41 1.99 1.83 15.73
N ASN A 42 2.38 2.21 14.52
CA ASN A 42 2.80 1.25 13.49
C ASN A 42 4.31 1.04 13.59
N THR A 43 4.73 -0.22 13.48
CA THR A 43 6.14 -0.59 13.33
C THR A 43 6.39 -0.90 11.87
N PHE A 44 7.41 -0.26 11.28
CA PHE A 44 7.79 -0.45 9.90
C PHE A 44 9.29 -0.23 9.75
N LEU A 45 9.86 -0.82 8.69
CA LEU A 45 11.25 -0.65 8.31
C LEU A 45 11.42 0.68 7.56
N THR A 46 12.57 1.33 7.70
CA THR A 46 12.98 2.40 6.76
C THR A 46 13.37 1.77 5.41
N ALA A 47 12.36 1.31 4.66
CA ALA A 47 12.51 0.50 3.46
C ALA A 47 13.53 1.04 2.44
N PRO A 48 13.67 2.36 2.20
CA PRO A 48 14.64 2.86 1.22
C PRO A 48 16.10 2.52 1.57
N LEU A 49 16.40 2.29 2.85
CA LEU A 49 17.73 1.89 3.31
C LEU A 49 17.97 0.38 3.22
N VAL A 50 16.91 -0.42 3.34
CA VAL A 50 17.05 -1.86 3.66
C VAL A 50 16.41 -2.79 2.66
N LEU A 51 15.54 -2.32 1.76
CA LEU A 51 14.83 -3.18 0.80
C LEU A 51 15.21 -2.90 -0.66
N GLU A 52 15.13 -3.97 -1.46
CA GLU A 52 15.11 -3.93 -2.92
C GLU A 52 13.67 -3.86 -3.47
N GLU A 53 13.51 -3.46 -4.74
CA GLU A 53 12.19 -3.46 -5.40
C GLU A 53 11.58 -4.87 -5.53
N THR A 54 12.40 -5.92 -5.36
CA THR A 54 11.99 -7.33 -5.27
C THR A 54 11.49 -7.73 -3.89
N LEU A 55 11.46 -6.79 -2.92
CA LEU A 55 11.15 -6.97 -1.51
C LEU A 55 12.19 -7.76 -0.70
N GLN A 56 13.36 -8.02 -1.30
CA GLN A 56 14.50 -8.61 -0.60
C GLN A 56 15.12 -7.62 0.38
N PHE A 57 15.59 -8.14 1.51
CA PHE A 57 16.47 -7.41 2.40
C PHE A 57 17.86 -7.26 1.77
N ARG A 58 18.41 -6.05 1.76
CA ARG A 58 19.74 -5.77 1.21
C ARG A 58 20.87 -6.48 1.97
N GLY A 59 20.68 -6.76 3.27
CA GLY A 59 21.67 -7.46 4.08
C GLY A 59 21.66 -8.97 3.93
N ASP A 60 20.56 -9.55 3.42
CA ASP A 60 20.45 -10.98 3.12
C ASP A 60 19.40 -11.19 2.01
N PRO A 61 19.84 -11.50 0.77
CA PRO A 61 18.93 -11.74 -0.34
C PRO A 61 17.94 -12.90 -0.13
N GLY A 62 18.18 -13.80 0.83
CA GLY A 62 17.25 -14.88 1.18
C GLY A 62 16.05 -14.44 2.01
N ILE A 63 16.08 -13.22 2.57
CA ILE A 63 15.03 -12.68 3.44
C ILE A 63 14.15 -11.71 2.65
N PHE A 64 12.84 -11.89 2.75
CA PHE A 64 11.84 -11.00 2.13
C PHE A 64 10.97 -10.35 3.20
N PHE A 65 10.65 -9.07 3.00
CA PHE A 65 9.69 -8.35 3.83
C PHE A 65 8.46 -7.96 3.01
N ALA A 66 7.27 -8.06 3.59
CA ALA A 66 6.03 -7.70 2.94
C ALA A 66 5.01 -7.15 3.94
N GLY A 67 3.91 -6.59 3.43
CA GLY A 67 2.87 -6.04 4.28
C GLY A 67 3.30 -4.76 4.98
N GLN A 68 2.55 -4.39 6.02
CA GLN A 68 2.77 -3.15 6.76
C GLN A 68 4.22 -2.94 7.26
N LEU A 69 4.97 -4.02 7.49
CA LEU A 69 6.38 -3.94 7.88
C LEU A 69 7.27 -3.24 6.84
N THR A 70 6.91 -3.26 5.56
CA THR A 70 7.68 -2.57 4.51
C THR A 70 7.36 -1.08 4.43
N GLY A 71 6.34 -0.59 5.16
CA GLY A 71 5.86 0.78 5.03
C GLY A 71 4.75 0.94 3.98
N VAL A 72 4.05 -0.13 3.61
CA VAL A 72 2.76 0.03 2.92
C VAL A 72 1.60 0.12 3.92
N GLU A 73 0.55 0.85 3.59
CA GLU A 73 -0.67 0.92 4.38
C GLU A 73 -1.87 0.46 3.57
N GLY A 74 -2.69 -0.39 4.18
CA GLY A 74 -3.89 -0.95 3.56
C GLY A 74 -3.78 -2.45 3.31
N TYR A 75 -4.95 -3.11 3.33
CA TYR A 75 -5.05 -4.55 3.16
C TYR A 75 -4.63 -4.99 1.76
N LEU A 76 -4.98 -4.21 0.74
CA LEU A 76 -4.70 -4.54 -0.65
C LEU A 76 -3.20 -4.43 -0.95
N GLU A 77 -2.56 -3.36 -0.49
CA GLU A 77 -1.12 -3.12 -0.62
C GLU A 77 -0.33 -4.19 0.13
N SER A 78 -0.80 -4.57 1.32
CA SER A 78 -0.18 -5.64 2.10
C SER A 78 -0.31 -7.00 1.41
N ALA A 79 -1.48 -7.32 0.86
CA ALA A 79 -1.67 -8.55 0.10
C ALA A 79 -0.85 -8.57 -1.19
N ALA A 80 -0.76 -7.45 -1.91
CA ALA A 80 -0.01 -7.36 -3.17
C ALA A 80 1.51 -7.51 -2.95
N THR A 81 2.06 -6.86 -1.91
CA THR A 81 3.46 -7.05 -1.52
C THR A 81 3.72 -8.45 -0.99
N GLY A 82 2.81 -9.02 -0.21
CA GLY A 82 2.90 -10.41 0.27
C GLY A 82 2.95 -11.42 -0.88
N LEU A 83 2.08 -11.27 -1.88
CA LEU A 83 2.07 -12.11 -3.06
C LEU A 83 3.40 -12.01 -3.83
N LEU A 84 3.90 -10.80 -4.07
CA LEU A 84 5.16 -10.61 -4.79
C LEU A 84 6.36 -11.19 -4.03
N ALA A 85 6.43 -10.95 -2.71
CA ALA A 85 7.50 -11.50 -1.87
C ALA A 85 7.48 -13.03 -1.89
N GLY A 86 6.30 -13.66 -1.77
CA GLY A 86 6.15 -15.11 -1.86
C GLY A 86 6.56 -15.67 -3.22
N LEU A 87 6.13 -15.04 -4.32
CA LEU A 87 6.53 -15.42 -5.68
C LEU A 87 8.04 -15.31 -5.87
N ASN A 88 8.66 -14.23 -5.37
CA ASN A 88 10.10 -14.03 -5.47
C ASN A 88 10.89 -14.99 -4.57
N ALA A 89 10.39 -15.33 -3.39
CA ALA A 89 11.00 -16.33 -2.53
C ALA A 89 11.04 -17.72 -3.21
N VAL A 90 9.94 -18.12 -3.85
CA VAL A 90 9.90 -19.36 -4.64
C VAL A 90 10.88 -19.31 -5.81
N ARG A 91 10.88 -18.22 -6.59
CA ARG A 91 11.79 -18.06 -7.73
C ARG A 91 13.26 -18.05 -7.31
N LEU A 92 13.59 -17.43 -6.18
CA LEU A 92 14.94 -17.47 -5.62
C LEU A 92 15.34 -18.91 -5.28
N SER A 93 14.45 -19.69 -4.67
CA SER A 93 14.71 -21.08 -4.29
C SER A 93 14.94 -22.00 -5.49
N THR A 94 14.41 -21.65 -6.67
CA THR A 94 14.57 -22.42 -7.92
C THR A 94 15.60 -21.82 -8.88
N GLY A 95 16.33 -20.77 -8.46
CA GLY A 95 17.32 -20.09 -9.30
C GLY A 95 16.71 -19.28 -10.46
N ALA A 96 15.41 -19.04 -10.45
CA ALA A 96 14.71 -18.25 -11.45
C ALA A 96 14.89 -16.74 -11.21
N ALA A 97 14.84 -15.95 -12.28
CA ALA A 97 14.92 -14.50 -12.20
C ALA A 97 13.76 -13.92 -11.37
N LEU A 98 14.06 -12.99 -10.48
CA LEU A 98 13.06 -12.35 -9.62
C LEU A 98 12.16 -11.39 -10.39
N LEU A 99 10.92 -11.29 -9.93
CA LEU A 99 9.89 -10.47 -10.50
C LEU A 99 9.99 -9.03 -10.01
N ARG A 100 9.89 -8.10 -10.95
CA ARG A 100 9.80 -6.66 -10.72
C ARG A 100 8.65 -6.09 -11.57
N PRO A 101 7.50 -5.73 -10.96
CA PRO A 101 6.40 -5.12 -11.69
C PRO A 101 6.81 -3.79 -12.34
N PRO A 102 6.22 -3.40 -13.48
CA PRO A 102 6.59 -2.18 -14.17
C PRO A 102 6.24 -0.95 -13.31
N ARG A 103 7.09 0.08 -13.32
CA ARG A 103 6.87 1.35 -12.58
C ARG A 103 5.54 2.05 -12.91
N THR A 104 4.98 1.78 -14.08
CA THR A 104 3.69 2.31 -14.52
C THR A 104 2.49 1.63 -13.86
N SER A 105 2.67 0.43 -13.30
CA SER A 105 1.66 -0.25 -12.48
C SER A 105 1.63 0.30 -11.06
N MET A 106 0.49 0.18 -10.37
CA MET A 106 0.37 0.64 -8.98
C MET A 106 1.33 -0.09 -8.04
N LEU A 107 1.48 -1.41 -8.20
CA LEU A 107 2.41 -2.20 -7.39
C LEU A 107 3.87 -1.79 -7.66
N GLY A 108 4.26 -1.62 -8.92
CA GLY A 108 5.60 -1.17 -9.27
C GLY A 108 5.90 0.25 -8.78
N GLY A 109 4.95 1.17 -8.89
CA GLY A 109 5.06 2.53 -8.34
C GLY A 109 5.21 2.53 -6.82
N LEU A 110 4.45 1.69 -6.12
CA LEU A 110 4.55 1.52 -4.67
C LEU A 110 5.95 1.01 -4.26
N LEU A 111 6.43 -0.08 -4.88
CA LEU A 111 7.75 -0.64 -4.62
C LEU A 111 8.87 0.35 -4.92
N HIS A 112 8.72 1.14 -5.98
CA HIS A 112 9.66 2.19 -6.33
C HIS A 112 9.73 3.26 -5.24
N TYR A 113 8.59 3.71 -4.71
CA TYR A 113 8.56 4.64 -3.58
C TYR A 113 9.22 4.04 -2.34
N LEU A 114 8.89 2.79 -1.98
CA LEU A 114 9.45 2.12 -0.81
C LEU A 114 10.98 2.03 -0.86
N THR A 115 11.59 2.06 -2.04
CA THR A 115 13.03 1.81 -2.20
C THR A 115 13.83 3.05 -2.56
N THR A 116 13.17 4.11 -3.05
CA THR A 116 13.83 5.34 -3.52
C THR A 116 13.40 6.61 -2.80
N ALA A 117 12.36 6.57 -1.96
CA ALA A 117 11.99 7.71 -1.14
C ALA A 117 13.13 8.14 -0.21
N SER A 118 13.20 9.44 0.12
CA SER A 118 14.20 9.96 1.06
C SER A 118 14.06 9.28 2.42
N PRO A 119 15.11 8.59 2.94
CA PRO A 119 15.03 7.87 4.21
C PRO A 119 14.61 8.75 5.39
N ALA A 120 15.05 10.01 5.41
CA ALA A 120 14.76 10.95 6.49
C ALA A 120 13.27 11.38 6.55
N ALA A 121 12.57 11.32 5.41
CA ALA A 121 11.17 11.70 5.29
C ALA A 121 10.26 10.50 4.96
N PHE A 122 10.79 9.28 5.01
CA PHE A 122 10.05 8.09 4.66
C PHE A 122 8.90 7.87 5.64
N GLN A 123 7.69 7.71 5.10
CA GLN A 123 6.49 7.40 5.86
C GLN A 123 5.72 6.28 5.16
N PRO A 124 4.95 5.49 5.91
CA PRO A 124 4.09 4.51 5.31
C PRO A 124 3.08 5.15 4.34
N ILE A 125 2.77 4.46 3.25
CA ILE A 125 1.88 5.00 2.21
C ILE A 125 0.91 3.96 1.66
N ASN A 126 -0.28 4.42 1.28
CA ASN A 126 -1.25 3.66 0.51
C ASN A 126 -1.12 3.90 -1.00
N ALA A 127 -1.77 3.06 -1.79
CA ALA A 127 -1.83 3.20 -3.23
C ALA A 127 -2.49 4.52 -3.65
N ASN A 128 -1.78 5.32 -4.45
CA ASN A 128 -2.28 6.57 -5.00
C ASN A 128 -1.62 6.90 -6.35
N PHE A 129 -2.31 7.66 -7.19
CA PHE A 129 -1.83 7.98 -8.55
C PHE A 129 -0.56 8.85 -8.59
N GLY A 130 -0.11 9.42 -7.46
CA GLY A 130 1.17 10.12 -7.38
C GLY A 130 2.39 9.19 -7.41
N LEU A 131 2.18 7.89 -7.18
CA LEU A 131 3.25 6.88 -7.19
C LEU A 131 3.65 6.39 -8.58
N VAL A 132 2.80 6.65 -9.58
CA VAL A 132 3.05 6.21 -10.95
C VAL A 132 3.55 7.39 -11.80
N PRO A 133 4.38 7.15 -12.84
CA PRO A 133 4.83 8.20 -13.74
C PRO A 133 3.67 9.00 -14.33
N VAL A 134 3.86 10.31 -14.52
CA VAL A 134 2.83 11.15 -15.14
C VAL A 134 2.53 10.73 -16.59
N LEU A 135 1.40 11.18 -17.12
CA LEU A 135 1.09 11.00 -18.54
C LEU A 135 1.94 11.97 -19.38
N PRO A 136 2.37 11.58 -20.59
CA PRO A 136 3.11 12.49 -21.49
C PRO A 136 2.31 13.73 -21.88
N GLN A 137 0.99 13.59 -21.98
CA GLN A 137 0.07 14.67 -22.30
C GLN A 137 -0.55 15.27 -21.03
N VAL A 138 -0.72 16.59 -21.03
CA VAL A 138 -1.36 17.30 -19.93
C VAL A 138 -2.88 17.10 -20.01
N VAL A 139 -3.43 16.41 -19.02
CA VAL A 139 -4.88 16.20 -18.87
C VAL A 139 -5.38 17.01 -17.67
N ARG A 140 -6.15 18.07 -17.96
CA ARG A 140 -6.68 18.99 -16.94
C ARG A 140 -7.72 18.31 -16.05
N ASP A 141 -8.64 17.56 -16.66
CA ASP A 141 -9.66 16.84 -15.91
C ASP A 141 -9.05 15.70 -15.08
N ARG A 142 -9.30 15.74 -13.77
CA ARG A 142 -8.71 14.78 -12.82
C ARG A 142 -9.26 13.37 -13.04
N ARG A 143 -10.55 13.23 -13.33
CA ARG A 143 -11.19 11.91 -13.49
C ARG A 143 -10.66 11.21 -14.73
N GLU A 144 -10.57 11.94 -15.84
CA GLU A 144 -10.02 11.44 -17.09
C GLU A 144 -8.53 11.13 -16.97
N ARG A 145 -7.75 12.00 -16.31
CA ARG A 145 -6.34 11.72 -16.02
C ARG A 145 -6.16 10.41 -15.25
N ASN A 146 -6.94 10.22 -14.19
CA ASN A 146 -6.88 8.99 -13.38
C ASN A 146 -7.29 7.76 -14.19
N ARG A 147 -8.31 7.89 -15.05
CA ARG A 147 -8.75 6.81 -15.96
C ARG A 147 -7.63 6.40 -16.91
N LEU A 148 -6.97 7.36 -17.56
CA LEU A 148 -5.88 7.11 -18.49
C LEU A 148 -4.65 6.49 -17.79
N LEU A 149 -4.31 6.97 -16.59
CA LEU A 149 -3.25 6.37 -15.77
C LEU A 149 -3.58 4.90 -15.43
N ALA A 150 -4.82 4.61 -15.03
CA ALA A 150 -5.27 3.25 -14.74
C ALA A 150 -5.25 2.36 -16.00
N SER A 151 -5.71 2.85 -17.15
CA SER A 151 -5.66 2.12 -18.42
C SER A 151 -4.23 1.75 -18.81
N ARG A 152 -3.28 2.71 -18.75
CA ARG A 152 -1.86 2.43 -19.01
C ARG A 152 -1.30 1.40 -18.03
N ALA A 153 -1.57 1.58 -16.73
CA ALA A 153 -1.13 0.65 -15.70
C ALA A 153 -1.64 -0.79 -15.94
N GLN A 154 -2.89 -0.94 -16.38
CA GLN A 154 -3.49 -2.24 -16.68
C GLN A 154 -2.82 -2.91 -17.88
N VAL A 155 -2.61 -2.18 -18.97
CA VAL A 155 -1.92 -2.70 -20.17
C VAL A 155 -0.50 -3.15 -19.83
N ASP A 156 0.28 -2.30 -19.19
CA ASP A 156 1.68 -2.59 -18.88
C ASP A 156 1.81 -3.75 -17.88
N PHE A 157 0.93 -3.81 -16.88
CA PHE A 157 0.92 -4.90 -15.90
C PHE A 157 0.48 -6.23 -16.53
N GLN A 158 -0.48 -6.22 -17.45
CA GLN A 158 -0.89 -7.42 -18.17
C GLN A 158 0.22 -7.95 -19.08
N ALA A 159 0.89 -7.07 -19.83
CA ALA A 159 2.02 -7.44 -20.66
C ALA A 159 3.16 -8.05 -19.81
N TRP A 160 3.48 -7.43 -18.67
CA TRP A 160 4.46 -7.97 -17.72
C TRP A 160 4.05 -9.33 -17.13
N ARG A 161 2.76 -9.54 -16.84
CA ARG A 161 2.29 -10.82 -16.31
C ARG A 161 2.43 -11.95 -17.33
N GLN A 162 2.12 -11.67 -18.61
CA GLN A 162 2.26 -12.66 -19.68
C GLN A 162 3.70 -13.11 -19.85
N THR A 163 4.66 -12.17 -19.91
CA THR A 163 6.08 -12.51 -20.05
C THR A 163 6.66 -13.27 -18.86
N THR A 164 6.04 -13.16 -17.68
CA THR A 164 6.49 -13.82 -16.45
C THR A 164 5.82 -15.18 -16.21
N ASP A 165 4.63 -15.40 -16.77
CA ASP A 165 3.98 -16.72 -16.80
C ASP A 165 4.64 -17.65 -17.83
N ASP A 166 5.13 -17.14 -18.96
CA ASP A 166 5.86 -17.91 -19.99
C ASP A 166 7.25 -18.41 -19.52
N THR A 167 7.72 -17.95 -18.36
CA THR A 167 8.99 -18.39 -17.73
C THR A 167 8.78 -19.32 -16.53
N ARG A 168 7.57 -19.89 -16.37
CA ARG A 168 7.28 -20.98 -15.41
C ARG A 168 7.38 -22.34 -16.09
#